data_AF-A0A2P2QL80-F1
#
_entry.id   AF-A0A2P2QL80-F1
#
_cell.length_a   1.000
_cell.length_b   1.000
_cell.length_c   1.000
_cell.angle_alpha   90.00
_cell.angle_beta   90.00
_cell.angle_gamma   90.00
#
_symmetry.space_group_name_H-M   'P 1'
#
loop_
_entity.id
_entity.type
_entity.pdbx_description
1 polymer ?
#
loop_
_entity_poly.entity_id
_entity_poly.type
_entity_poly.pdbx_seq_one_letter_code
_entity_poly.pdbx_strand_id
1 'polypeptide(L)'
;MRFGSGTSRAELKNELCSLAVQMITSFRSYYFLDALLRMLLEPVLPLISLLKFDNEAFLREILYEAVITMDWSFLNHERELQLSGGHLKNLAVTWLFIANNAVQSVRETGDEMKVTRYVQAFSESCLPPLLIKWAVNQLDMQMQISTPNGFTPVTLISEFLCYFSILLYKSFTAVLAHVAVLCLVVILSKHVTCRAVYLVFVKVEH
;
A
#
# COMPACT_ATOMS: atom_id res chain seq x y z
N MET A 1 -9.11 -30.69 -20.16
CA MET A 1 -9.50 -30.46 -18.75
C MET A 1 -10.00 -31.79 -18.17
N ARG A 2 -9.34 -32.30 -17.12
CA ARG A 2 -9.74 -33.53 -16.41
C ARG A 2 -10.47 -33.14 -15.11
N PHE A 3 -11.76 -32.85 -15.19
CA PHE A 3 -12.60 -32.82 -13.99
C PHE A 3 -13.23 -34.20 -13.83
N GLY A 4 -12.57 -35.10 -13.10
CA GLY A 4 -13.10 -36.44 -12.88
C GLY A 4 -12.09 -37.49 -12.42
N SER A 5 -11.30 -37.22 -11.38
CA SER A 5 -10.62 -38.29 -10.62
C SER A 5 -10.04 -37.74 -9.32
N GLY A 6 -10.71 -37.96 -8.19
CA GLY A 6 -10.10 -38.04 -6.85
C GLY A 6 -9.02 -37.00 -6.47
N THR A 7 -9.05 -35.80 -7.05
CA THR A 7 -7.98 -34.83 -6.91
C THR A 7 -8.02 -34.29 -5.49
N SER A 8 -6.91 -34.43 -4.78
CA SER A 8 -6.84 -33.95 -3.41
C SER A 8 -7.08 -32.44 -3.39
N ARG A 9 -7.69 -31.91 -2.32
CA ARG A 9 -7.93 -30.47 -2.17
C ARG A 9 -6.64 -29.65 -2.33
N ALA A 10 -5.50 -30.22 -1.94
CA ALA A 10 -4.17 -29.62 -2.10
C ALA A 10 -3.72 -29.55 -3.57
N GLU A 11 -3.91 -30.63 -4.35
CA GLU A 11 -3.60 -30.63 -5.79
C GLU A 11 -4.47 -29.62 -6.55
N LEU A 12 -5.78 -29.60 -6.28
CA LEU A 12 -6.70 -28.65 -6.89
C LEU A 12 -6.28 -27.20 -6.56
N LYS A 13 -5.92 -26.94 -5.30
CA LYS A 13 -5.43 -25.63 -4.89
C LYS A 13 -4.18 -25.22 -5.67
N ASN A 14 -3.19 -26.10 -5.79
CA ASN A 14 -1.95 -25.81 -6.51
C ASN A 14 -2.21 -25.52 -7.99
N GLU A 15 -3.09 -26.29 -8.63
CA GLU A 15 -3.50 -26.06 -10.03
C GLU A 15 -4.19 -24.69 -10.17
N LEU A 16 -5.17 -24.39 -9.30
CA LEU A 16 -5.89 -23.10 -9.34
C LEU A 16 -4.98 -21.92 -9.02
N CYS A 17 -4.03 -22.05 -8.09
CA CYS A 17 -3.01 -21.04 -7.81
C CYS A 17 -2.14 -20.79 -9.05
N SER A 18 -1.65 -21.85 -9.70
CA SER A 18 -0.85 -21.72 -10.91
C SER A 18 -1.63 -21.03 -12.04
N LEU A 19 -2.90 -21.40 -12.24
CA LEU A 19 -3.78 -20.77 -13.22
C LEU A 19 -4.05 -19.30 -12.88
N ALA A 20 -4.28 -18.97 -11.61
CA ALA A 20 -4.48 -17.59 -11.17
C ALA A 20 -3.24 -16.73 -11.43
N VAL A 21 -2.05 -17.22 -11.05
CA VAL A 21 -0.78 -16.53 -11.33
C VAL A 21 -0.59 -16.34 -12.84
N GLN A 22 -0.80 -17.38 -13.65
CA GLN A 22 -0.70 -17.29 -15.11
C GLN A 22 -1.69 -16.28 -15.68
N MET A 23 -2.93 -16.28 -15.21
CA MET A 23 -3.98 -15.36 -15.67
C MET A 23 -3.57 -13.92 -15.35
N ILE A 24 -3.25 -13.62 -14.08
CA ILE A 24 -2.86 -12.27 -13.64
C ILE A 24 -1.63 -11.78 -14.41
N THR A 25 -0.60 -12.61 -14.53
CA THR A 25 0.66 -12.26 -15.23
C THR A 25 0.51 -12.16 -16.74
N SER A 26 -0.48 -12.82 -17.35
CA SER A 26 -0.77 -12.73 -18.79
C SER A 26 -1.61 -11.51 -19.14
N PHE A 27 -2.56 -11.12 -18.28
CA PHE A 27 -3.36 -9.90 -18.51
C PHE A 27 -2.52 -8.63 -18.46
N ARG A 28 -1.50 -8.58 -17.59
CA ARG A 28 -0.58 -7.42 -17.41
C ARG A 28 -1.31 -6.07 -17.31
N SER A 29 -2.55 -6.08 -16.83
CA SER A 29 -3.41 -4.90 -16.78
C SER A 29 -3.45 -4.36 -15.36
N TYR A 30 -2.98 -3.12 -15.20
CA TYR A 30 -3.06 -2.39 -13.94
C TYR A 30 -4.50 -2.36 -13.40
N TYR A 31 -5.47 -2.03 -14.25
CA TYR A 31 -6.88 -1.90 -13.84
C TYR A 31 -7.47 -3.23 -13.37
N PHE A 32 -7.11 -4.32 -14.04
CA PHE A 32 -7.52 -5.65 -13.63
C PHE A 32 -6.95 -6.00 -12.24
N LEU A 33 -5.67 -5.69 -12.04
CA LEU A 33 -4.98 -5.98 -10.79
C LEU A 33 -5.48 -5.11 -9.63
N ASP A 34 -5.69 -3.81 -9.85
CA ASP A 34 -6.28 -2.90 -8.87
C ASP A 34 -7.68 -3.36 -8.47
N ALA A 35 -8.53 -3.74 -9.44
CA ALA A 35 -9.85 -4.29 -9.17
C ALA A 35 -9.76 -5.60 -8.36
N LEU A 36 -8.87 -6.51 -8.72
CA LEU A 36 -8.64 -7.76 -8.01
C LEU A 36 -8.19 -7.54 -6.56
N LEU A 37 -7.23 -6.64 -6.34
CA LEU A 37 -6.74 -6.32 -4.99
C LEU A 37 -7.81 -5.67 -4.13
N ARG A 38 -8.58 -4.73 -4.69
CA ARG A 38 -9.71 -4.09 -4.00
C ARG A 38 -10.79 -5.11 -3.63
N MET A 39 -11.10 -6.01 -4.56
CA MET A 39 -12.02 -7.12 -4.32
C MET A 39 -11.57 -7.99 -3.13
N LEU A 40 -10.27 -8.23 -2.99
CA LEU A 40 -9.71 -9.01 -1.89
C LEU A 40 -9.68 -8.26 -0.54
N LEU A 41 -9.79 -6.93 -0.54
CA LEU A 41 -9.91 -6.15 0.70
C LEU A 41 -11.31 -6.22 1.27
N GLU A 42 -12.31 -6.49 0.45
CA GLU A 42 -13.69 -6.63 0.91
C GLU A 42 -13.80 -7.81 1.89
N PRO A 43 -14.57 -7.65 2.99
CA PRO A 43 -14.74 -8.69 4.00
C PRO A 43 -15.39 -9.95 3.43
N VAL A 44 -16.17 -9.80 2.36
CA VAL A 44 -16.81 -10.89 1.60
C VAL A 44 -16.52 -10.66 0.13
N LEU A 45 -16.07 -11.69 -0.59
CA LEU A 45 -15.84 -11.53 -2.03
C LEU A 45 -17.16 -11.15 -2.73
N PRO A 46 -17.18 -10.14 -3.61
CA PRO A 46 -18.34 -9.74 -4.41
C PRO A 46 -18.67 -10.75 -5.53
N LEU A 47 -18.31 -12.02 -5.33
CA LEU A 47 -18.61 -13.17 -6.17
C LEU A 47 -19.44 -14.21 -5.40
N ILE A 48 -19.89 -13.90 -4.18
CA ILE A 48 -20.64 -14.83 -3.34
C ILE A 48 -22.02 -15.22 -3.91
N SER A 49 -22.56 -14.43 -4.84
CA SER A 49 -23.75 -14.82 -5.61
C SER A 49 -23.47 -15.93 -6.62
N LEU A 50 -22.21 -16.08 -7.04
CA LEU A 50 -21.73 -17.06 -8.01
C LEU A 50 -21.04 -18.27 -7.34
N LEU A 51 -20.67 -18.14 -6.06
CA LEU A 51 -19.93 -19.15 -5.29
C LEU A 51 -20.70 -19.54 -4.04
N LYS A 52 -20.75 -20.85 -3.72
CA LYS A 52 -21.19 -21.29 -2.39
C LYS A 52 -20.25 -20.74 -1.31
N PHE A 53 -20.75 -20.48 -0.11
CA PHE A 53 -19.98 -19.88 0.99
C PHE A 53 -18.67 -20.63 1.29
N ASP A 54 -18.70 -21.97 1.31
CA ASP A 54 -17.52 -22.81 1.54
C ASP A 54 -16.44 -22.68 0.44
N ASN A 55 -16.82 -22.21 -0.75
CA ASN A 55 -15.90 -21.98 -1.85
C ASN A 55 -15.27 -20.57 -1.82
N GLU A 56 -15.84 -19.63 -1.06
CA GLU A 56 -15.33 -18.26 -0.95
C GLU A 56 -14.00 -18.21 -0.20
N ALA A 57 -13.94 -18.81 1.00
CA ALA A 57 -12.69 -18.89 1.78
C ALA A 57 -11.58 -19.63 1.01
N PHE A 58 -11.94 -20.70 0.31
CA PHE A 58 -11.00 -21.46 -0.52
C PHE A 58 -10.49 -20.64 -1.71
N LEU A 59 -11.38 -19.91 -2.40
CA LEU A 59 -10.98 -19.02 -3.48
C LEU A 59 -10.11 -17.87 -2.98
N ARG A 60 -10.47 -17.26 -1.84
CA ARG A 60 -9.70 -16.19 -1.22
C ARG A 60 -8.29 -16.65 -0.88
N GLU A 61 -8.16 -17.86 -0.34
CA GLU A 61 -6.85 -18.47 -0.07
C GLU A 61 -6.00 -18.64 -1.34
N ILE A 62 -6.61 -19.12 -2.43
CA ILE A 62 -5.96 -19.26 -3.75
C ILE A 62 -5.49 -17.89 -4.26
N LEU A 63 -6.35 -16.88 -4.17
CA LEU A 63 -6.04 -15.53 -4.65
C LEU A 63 -4.97 -14.85 -3.80
N TYR A 64 -5.01 -15.00 -2.47
CA TYR A 64 -3.93 -14.52 -1.60
C TYR A 64 -2.59 -15.16 -1.96
N GLU A 65 -2.57 -16.47 -2.17
CA GLU A 65 -1.36 -17.17 -2.56
C GLU A 65 -0.83 -16.68 -3.90
N ALA A 66 -1.70 -16.55 -4.90
CA ALA A 66 -1.33 -16.06 -6.23
C ALA A 66 -0.77 -14.64 -6.17
N VAL A 67 -1.45 -13.73 -5.47
CA VAL A 67 -1.09 -12.31 -5.40
C VAL A 67 0.18 -12.05 -4.57
N ILE A 68 0.44 -12.84 -3.53
CA ILE A 68 1.67 -12.70 -2.74
C ILE A 68 2.88 -13.28 -3.50
N THR A 69 2.70 -14.42 -4.16
CA THR A 69 3.82 -15.17 -4.74
C THR A 69 4.09 -14.86 -6.22
N MET A 70 3.17 -14.17 -6.89
CA MET A 70 3.40 -13.74 -8.27
C MET A 70 4.59 -12.80 -8.37
N ASP A 71 5.27 -12.85 -9.51
CA ASP A 71 6.33 -11.91 -9.81
C ASP A 71 5.74 -10.54 -10.15
N TRP A 72 6.02 -9.55 -9.30
CA TRP A 72 5.60 -8.16 -9.47
C TRP A 72 6.54 -7.34 -10.36
N SER A 73 7.61 -7.95 -10.90
CA SER A 73 8.61 -7.27 -11.73
C SER A 73 8.04 -6.64 -13.01
N PHE A 74 6.90 -7.12 -13.51
CA PHE A 74 6.24 -6.51 -14.69
C PHE A 74 5.75 -5.09 -14.40
N LEU A 75 5.51 -4.72 -13.14
CA LEU A 75 5.22 -3.34 -12.76
C LEU A 75 6.49 -2.46 -12.75
N ASN A 76 7.67 -3.06 -12.69
CA ASN A 76 8.95 -2.35 -12.71
C ASN A 76 9.39 -1.96 -14.13
N HIS A 77 8.64 -2.37 -15.17
CA HIS A 77 8.85 -1.97 -16.57
C HIS A 77 8.26 -0.57 -16.88
N GLU A 78 8.00 0.26 -15.87
CA GLU A 78 7.54 1.66 -15.97
C GLU A 78 8.59 2.63 -16.57
N ARG A 79 9.17 2.26 -17.71
CA ARG A 79 9.51 3.21 -18.78
C ARG A 79 8.40 3.34 -19.82
N GLU A 80 7.39 2.46 -19.85
CA GLU A 80 6.44 2.40 -20.98
C GLU A 80 5.02 2.91 -20.74
N LEU A 81 4.59 3.26 -19.52
CA LEU A 81 3.34 4.02 -19.36
C LEU A 81 3.48 5.13 -18.34
N GLN A 82 3.03 6.30 -18.75
CA GLN A 82 2.73 7.49 -17.96
C GLN A 82 1.59 7.24 -16.94
N LEU A 83 1.56 6.09 -16.29
CA LEU A 83 0.70 5.86 -15.13
C LEU A 83 1.29 6.72 -14.01
N SER A 84 0.66 7.87 -13.79
CA SER A 84 1.06 8.83 -12.76
C SER A 84 1.42 8.09 -11.47
N GLY A 85 2.57 8.38 -10.86
CA GLY A 85 3.08 7.63 -9.70
C GLY A 85 2.10 7.45 -8.53
N GLY A 86 0.98 8.20 -8.48
CA GLY A 86 -0.12 7.96 -7.56
C GLY A 86 -0.86 6.62 -7.75
N HIS A 87 -1.03 6.13 -8.98
CA HIS A 87 -1.75 4.88 -9.26
C HIS A 87 -0.97 3.65 -8.80
N LEU A 88 0.31 3.55 -9.18
CA LEU A 88 1.17 2.46 -8.71
C LEU A 88 1.34 2.48 -7.19
N LYS A 89 1.44 3.68 -6.59
CA LYS A 89 1.44 3.85 -5.12
C LYS A 89 0.19 3.26 -4.48
N ASN A 90 -0.99 3.62 -4.98
CA ASN A 90 -2.25 3.10 -4.43
C ASN A 90 -2.34 1.58 -4.54
N LEU A 91 -1.88 1.02 -5.66
CA LEU A 91 -1.84 -0.43 -5.87
C LEU A 91 -0.90 -1.11 -4.87
N ALA A 92 0.33 -0.62 -4.72
CA ALA A 92 1.30 -1.20 -3.79
C ALA A 92 0.83 -1.09 -2.33
N VAL A 93 0.19 0.02 -1.95
CA VAL A 93 -0.42 0.17 -0.62
C VAL A 93 -1.57 -0.83 -0.44
N THR A 94 -2.44 -0.98 -1.44
CA THR A 94 -3.53 -1.97 -1.42
C THR A 94 -2.96 -3.39 -1.26
N TRP A 95 -1.93 -3.72 -2.02
CA TRP A 95 -1.21 -4.99 -1.93
C TRP A 95 -0.59 -5.22 -0.55
N LEU A 96 -0.02 -4.19 0.09
CA LEU A 96 0.52 -4.28 1.45
C LEU A 96 -0.54 -4.75 2.45
N PHE A 97 -1.75 -4.19 2.39
CA PHE A 97 -2.85 -4.63 3.25
C PHE A 97 -3.30 -6.07 2.94
N ILE A 98 -3.38 -6.44 1.66
CA ILE A 98 -3.68 -7.82 1.26
C ILE A 98 -2.64 -8.81 1.77
N ALA A 99 -1.35 -8.48 1.65
CA ALA A 99 -0.27 -9.32 2.17
C ALA A 99 -0.38 -9.51 3.68
N ASN A 100 -0.72 -8.45 4.43
CA ASN A 100 -0.98 -8.56 5.86
C ASN A 100 -2.19 -9.46 6.15
N ASN A 101 -3.31 -9.27 5.47
CA ASN A 101 -4.53 -10.07 5.67
C ASN A 101 -4.28 -11.56 5.39
N ALA A 102 -3.54 -11.87 4.33
CA ALA A 102 -3.17 -13.22 3.98
C ALA A 102 -2.25 -13.88 5.02
N VAL A 103 -1.26 -13.15 5.54
CA VAL A 103 -0.40 -13.63 6.64
C VAL A 103 -1.23 -13.91 7.90
N GLN A 104 -2.16 -13.03 8.27
CA GLN A 104 -3.03 -13.26 9.43
C GLN A 104 -3.96 -14.46 9.21
N SER A 105 -4.56 -14.59 8.04
CA SER A 105 -5.44 -15.72 7.70
C SER A 105 -4.72 -17.07 7.82
N VAL A 106 -3.45 -17.16 7.41
CA VAL A 106 -2.66 -18.39 7.57
C VAL A 106 -2.24 -18.60 9.03
N ARG A 107 -1.94 -17.52 9.77
CA ARG A 107 -1.62 -17.59 11.20
C ARG A 107 -2.78 -18.15 12.02
N GLU A 108 -4.01 -17.79 11.69
CA GLU A 108 -5.23 -18.35 12.30
C GLU A 108 -5.34 -19.88 12.12
N THR A 109 -4.78 -20.42 11.03
CA THR A 109 -4.73 -21.87 10.80
C THR A 109 -3.54 -22.59 11.47
N GLY A 110 -2.58 -21.84 12.02
CA GLY A 110 -1.39 -22.39 12.68
C GLY A 110 -0.30 -22.93 11.73
N ASP A 111 -0.35 -22.60 10.43
CA ASP A 111 0.63 -23.05 9.44
C ASP A 111 1.84 -22.09 9.37
N GLU A 112 2.75 -22.23 10.33
CA GLU A 112 3.94 -21.38 10.47
C GLU A 112 4.89 -21.45 9.26
N MET A 113 4.93 -22.59 8.56
CA MET A 113 5.73 -22.73 7.33
C MET A 113 5.18 -21.82 6.24
N LYS A 114 3.85 -21.81 6.06
CA LYS A 114 3.20 -20.96 5.07
C LYS A 114 3.23 -19.48 5.46
N VAL A 115 3.15 -19.14 6.75
CA VAL A 115 3.40 -17.77 7.25
C VAL A 115 4.79 -17.30 6.84
N THR A 116 5.83 -18.11 7.11
CA THR A 116 7.22 -17.78 6.77
C THR A 116 7.38 -17.56 5.27
N ARG A 117 6.81 -18.45 4.45
CA ARG A 117 6.84 -18.32 2.98
C ARG A 117 6.18 -17.04 2.49
N TYR A 118 5.03 -16.65 3.04
CA TYR A 118 4.34 -15.41 2.64
C TYR A 118 5.14 -14.17 3.03
N VAL A 119 5.71 -14.14 4.23
CA VAL A 119 6.58 -13.05 4.68
C VAL A 119 7.83 -12.93 3.81
N GLN A 120 8.44 -14.07 3.46
CA GLN A 120 9.60 -14.11 2.57
C GLN A 120 9.25 -13.60 1.17
N ALA A 121 8.19 -14.12 0.56
CA ALA A 121 7.73 -13.67 -0.76
C ALA A 121 7.40 -12.17 -0.79
N PHE A 122 6.77 -11.65 0.27
CA PHE A 122 6.55 -10.22 0.43
C PHE A 122 7.87 -9.45 0.48
N SER A 123 8.82 -9.89 1.32
CA SER A 123 10.12 -9.23 1.51
C SER A 123 10.97 -9.21 0.24
N GLU A 124 10.92 -10.29 -0.54
CA GLU A 124 11.70 -10.46 -1.78
C GLU A 124 11.06 -9.76 -2.99
N SER A 125 9.80 -9.34 -2.88
CA SER A 125 9.13 -8.60 -3.96
C SER A 125 9.73 -7.21 -4.16
N CYS A 126 9.54 -6.63 -5.34
CA CYS A 126 10.03 -5.28 -5.64
C CYS A 126 9.21 -4.15 -5.00
N LEU A 127 8.06 -4.44 -4.39
CA LEU A 127 7.11 -3.43 -3.92
C LEU A 127 7.48 -2.76 -2.58
N PRO A 128 7.93 -3.48 -1.53
CA PRO A 128 8.30 -2.86 -0.25
C PRO A 128 9.39 -1.76 -0.41
N PRO A 129 10.49 -1.98 -1.15
CA PRO A 129 11.49 -0.93 -1.38
C PRO A 129 10.90 0.31 -2.09
N LEU A 130 9.99 0.12 -3.05
CA LEU A 130 9.32 1.21 -3.75
C LEU A 130 8.42 2.02 -2.81
N LEU A 131 7.65 1.33 -1.97
CA LEU A 131 6.82 1.94 -0.94
C LEU A 131 7.64 2.83 0.01
N ILE A 132 8.76 2.32 0.53
CA ILE A 132 9.65 3.07 1.42
C ILE A 132 10.22 4.29 0.70
N LYS A 133 10.72 4.12 -0.53
CA LYS A 133 11.24 5.23 -1.34
C LYS A 133 10.18 6.33 -1.50
N TRP A 134 8.92 5.97 -1.78
CA TRP A 134 7.86 6.95 -1.87
C TRP A 134 7.53 7.63 -0.54
N ALA A 135 7.57 6.90 0.59
CA ALA A 135 7.34 7.49 1.91
C ALA A 135 8.42 8.52 2.28
N VAL A 136 9.69 8.18 2.04
CA VAL A 136 10.83 9.07 2.31
C VAL A 136 10.77 10.34 1.47
N ASN A 137 10.50 10.21 0.17
CA ASN A 137 10.42 11.35 -0.74
C ASN A 137 9.33 12.37 -0.34
N GLN A 138 8.28 11.96 0.38
CA GLN A 138 7.23 12.88 0.85
C GLN A 138 7.63 13.67 2.10
N LEU A 139 8.62 13.19 2.85
CA LEU A 139 9.02 13.80 4.12
C LEU A 139 10.07 14.90 3.96
N ASP A 140 10.61 15.09 2.74
CA ASP A 140 11.80 15.91 2.43
C ASP A 140 12.96 15.64 3.40
N MET A 141 13.01 14.41 3.92
CA MET A 141 13.99 13.97 4.89
C MET A 141 15.07 13.19 4.16
N GLN A 142 16.31 13.70 4.18
CA GLN A 142 17.52 12.90 3.93
C GLN A 142 17.79 11.93 5.10
N MET A 143 16.76 11.18 5.52
CA MET A 143 16.96 10.16 6.54
C MET A 143 17.67 9.00 5.85
N GLN A 144 18.90 8.71 6.26
CA GLN A 144 19.54 7.44 5.95
C GLN A 144 18.75 6.35 6.66
N ILE A 145 17.66 5.89 6.03
CA ILE A 145 16.95 4.72 6.50
C ILE A 145 17.84 3.55 6.12
N SER A 146 18.61 3.08 7.11
CA SER A 146 19.22 1.78 7.07
C SER A 146 18.12 0.77 6.73
N THR A 147 18.11 0.25 5.51
CA THR A 147 17.17 -0.78 5.07
C THR A 147 17.18 -1.91 6.11
N PRO A 148 16.11 -2.10 6.90
CA PRO A 148 15.97 -3.24 7.78
C PRO A 148 16.17 -4.54 7.01
N ASN A 149 16.91 -5.48 7.59
CA ASN A 149 16.98 -6.84 7.09
C ASN A 149 15.64 -7.53 7.34
N GLY A 150 14.79 -7.55 6.32
CA GLY A 150 13.49 -8.21 6.31
C GLY A 150 12.35 -7.29 6.74
N PHE A 151 11.34 -7.17 5.87
CA PHE A 151 10.11 -6.46 6.18
C PHE A 151 8.96 -7.44 6.24
N THR A 152 8.21 -7.44 7.34
CA THR A 152 6.88 -8.06 7.33
C THR A 152 5.85 -7.03 6.86
N PRO A 153 4.68 -7.48 6.34
CA PRO A 153 3.60 -6.55 6.02
C PRO A 153 3.20 -5.67 7.22
N VAL A 154 3.08 -6.25 8.42
CA VAL A 154 2.66 -5.52 9.62
C VAL A 154 3.68 -4.48 10.09
N THR A 155 4.98 -4.78 9.97
CA THR A 155 6.04 -3.82 10.32
C THR A 155 6.01 -2.65 9.35
N LEU A 156 5.84 -2.90 8.05
CA LEU A 156 5.77 -1.85 7.06
C LEU A 156 4.50 -0.98 7.24
N ILE A 157 3.34 -1.58 7.51
CA ILE A 157 2.11 -0.82 7.84
C ILE A 157 2.35 0.10 9.04
N SER A 158 2.98 -0.42 10.10
CA SER A 158 3.26 0.36 11.32
C SER A 158 4.19 1.54 11.04
N GLU A 159 5.23 1.35 10.24
CA GLU A 159 6.11 2.44 9.78
C GLU A 159 5.34 3.49 8.98
N PHE A 160 4.49 3.08 8.04
CA PHE A 160 3.65 4.00 7.28
C PHE A 160 2.73 4.83 8.18
N LEU A 161 2.08 4.22 9.17
CA LEU A 161 1.25 4.94 10.14
C LEU A 161 2.07 5.95 10.96
N CYS A 162 3.33 5.61 11.29
CA CYS A 162 4.26 6.53 11.93
C CYS A 162 4.63 7.70 11.01
N TYR A 163 4.92 7.46 9.74
CA TYR A 163 5.19 8.53 8.78
C TYR A 163 3.98 9.46 8.60
N PHE A 164 2.78 8.90 8.51
CA PHE A 164 1.55 9.69 8.41
C PHE A 164 1.28 10.52 9.66
N SER A 165 1.52 9.99 10.86
CA SER A 165 1.33 10.76 12.10
C SER A 165 2.32 11.93 12.20
N ILE A 166 3.57 11.75 11.77
CA ILE A 166 4.57 12.82 11.69
C ILE A 166 4.15 13.90 10.67
N LEU A 167 3.65 13.49 9.49
CA LEU A 167 3.16 14.42 8.47
C LEU A 167 1.96 15.23 8.96
N LEU A 168 0.99 14.58 9.61
CA LEU A 168 -0.17 15.25 10.21
C LEU A 168 0.27 16.24 11.29
N TYR A 169 1.23 15.86 12.13
CA TYR A 169 1.79 16.76 13.14
C TYR A 169 2.47 17.99 12.52
N LYS A 170 3.34 17.81 11.50
CA LYS A 170 3.97 18.92 10.78
C LYS A 170 2.94 19.84 10.10
N SER A 171 1.91 19.27 9.47
CA SER A 171 0.85 20.05 8.85
C SER A 171 0.07 20.86 9.89
N PHE A 172 -0.22 20.26 11.04
CA PHE A 172 -0.94 20.93 12.12
C PHE A 172 -0.13 22.07 12.74
N THR A 173 1.17 21.87 12.96
CA THR A 173 2.06 22.93 13.46
C THR A 173 2.24 24.06 12.44
N ALA A 174 2.30 23.75 11.14
CA ALA A 174 2.35 24.77 10.09
C ALA A 174 1.07 25.62 10.06
N VAL A 175 -0.11 25.00 10.17
CA VAL A 175 -1.40 25.71 10.26
C VAL A 175 -1.44 26.58 11.52
N LEU A 176 -1.04 26.04 12.69
CA LEU A 176 -0.95 26.80 13.94
C LEU A 176 0.01 27.98 13.83
N ALA A 177 1.17 27.81 13.19
CA ALA A 177 2.13 28.89 12.96
C ALA A 177 1.53 29.98 12.06
N HIS A 178 0.83 29.60 10.97
CA HIS A 178 0.11 30.56 10.13
C HIS A 178 -0.97 31.33 10.89
N VAL A 179 -1.77 30.64 11.71
CA VAL A 179 -2.79 31.27 12.56
C VAL A 179 -2.14 32.19 13.59
N ALA A 180 -1.04 31.78 14.23
CA ALA A 180 -0.31 32.60 15.19
C ALA A 180 0.26 33.87 14.53
N VAL A 181 0.82 33.76 13.33
CA VAL A 181 1.31 34.91 12.53
C VAL A 181 0.16 35.84 12.18
N LEU A 182 -0.98 35.32 11.71
CA LEU A 182 -2.18 36.13 11.44
C LEU A 182 -2.68 36.84 12.71
N CYS A 183 -2.74 36.14 13.83
CA CYS A 183 -3.10 36.73 15.12
C CYS A 183 -2.13 37.83 15.54
N LEU A 184 -0.81 37.63 15.37
CA LEU A 184 0.20 38.64 15.66
C LEU A 184 0.04 39.87 14.76
N VAL A 185 -0.20 39.66 13.46
CA VAL A 185 -0.46 40.75 12.49
C VAL A 185 -1.72 41.52 12.88
N VAL A 186 -2.80 40.84 13.27
CA VAL A 186 -4.04 41.49 13.71
C VAL A 186 -3.83 42.26 15.02
N ILE A 187 -3.15 41.69 16.01
CA ILE A 187 -2.85 42.35 17.29
C ILE A 187 -1.96 43.58 17.07
N LEU A 188 -0.90 43.46 16.27
CA LEU A 188 -0.02 44.58 15.92
C LEU A 188 -0.75 45.64 15.10
N SER A 189 -1.66 45.26 14.20
CA SER A 189 -2.47 46.22 13.42
C SER A 189 -3.45 47.01 14.29
N LYS A 190 -3.93 46.43 15.40
CA LYS A 190 -4.80 47.11 16.36
C LYS A 190 -4.03 48.01 17.34
N HIS A 191 -2.77 47.69 17.62
CA HIS A 191 -1.92 48.50 18.51
C HIS A 191 -1.13 49.60 17.79
N VAL A 192 -0.86 49.47 16.49
CA VAL A 192 -0.08 50.43 15.71
C VAL A 192 -1.00 51.31 14.86
N THR A 193 -1.51 52.39 15.44
CA THR A 193 -2.11 53.52 14.70
C THR A 193 -1.06 54.43 14.05
N CYS A 194 0.00 53.88 13.46
CA CYS A 194 1.02 54.71 12.80
C CYS A 194 1.75 53.99 11.64
N ARG A 195 1.21 54.20 10.42
CA ARG A 195 1.87 54.37 9.09
C ARG A 195 3.05 53.50 8.60
N ALA A 196 3.64 52.58 9.36
CA ALA A 196 4.91 51.94 8.96
C ALA A 196 4.82 50.47 8.47
N VAL A 197 3.73 49.75 8.74
CA VAL A 197 3.67 48.29 8.47
C VAL A 197 3.52 47.94 6.98
N TYR A 198 3.01 48.87 6.15
CA TYR A 198 2.85 48.64 4.71
C TYR A 198 4.18 48.63 3.91
N LEU A 199 5.27 49.17 4.47
CA LEU A 199 6.55 49.29 3.76
C LEU A 199 7.45 48.05 3.87
N VAL A 200 7.17 47.14 4.80
CA VAL A 200 7.97 45.92 4.99
C VAL A 200 7.51 44.79 4.07
N PHE A 201 6.22 44.72 3.72
CA PHE A 201 5.69 43.66 2.85
C PHE A 201 5.98 43.86 1.35
N VAL A 202 6.24 45.08 0.88
CA VAL A 202 6.54 45.36 -0.55
C VAL A 202 8.02 45.11 -0.91
N LYS A 203 8.89 44.85 0.07
CA LYS A 203 10.33 44.68 -0.17
C LYS A 203 10.82 43.22 -0.17
N VAL A 204 9.90 42.24 -0.02
CA VAL A 204 10.22 40.80 0.03
C VAL A 204 9.75 40.06 -1.24
N GLU A 205 9.33 40.79 -2.29
CA GLU A 205 8.99 40.22 -3.61
C GLU A 205 9.86 40.79 -4.75
N HIS A 206 11.18 40.85 -4.57
CA HIS A 206 12.12 40.93 -5.69
C HIS A 206 13.42 40.17 -5.39
#